data_AF-A0A5Z1F3S3-F1
#
_entry.id   AF-A0A5Z1F3S3-F1
#
_cell.length_a   1.000
_cell.length_b   1.000
_cell.length_c   1.000
_cell.angle_alpha   90.00
_cell.angle_beta   90.00
_cell.angle_gamma   90.00
#
_symmetry.space_group_name_H-M   'P 1'
#
loop_
_entity.id
_entity.type
_entity.pdbx_description
1 polymer ?
#
loop_
_entity_poly.entity_id
_entity_poly.type
_entity_poly.pdbx_seq_one_letter_code
_entity_poly.pdbx_strand_id
1 'polypeptide(L)' 'MEENQKNNKSEIISVRLDTLTKEKLAYICELEYRPMALQIRKIIEDYIKNYEQNFNLTNREDYPGYFPW' A
#
# COMPACT_ATOMS: atom_id res chain seq x y z
N MET A 1 29.94 -11.28 -14.43
CA MET A 1 29.69 -9.89 -13.96
C MET A 1 28.27 -9.86 -13.45
N GLU A 2 28.10 -10.14 -12.17
CA GLU A 2 26.82 -10.16 -11.47
C GLU A 2 26.62 -8.80 -10.79
N GLU A 3 26.02 -7.83 -11.47
CA GLU A 3 25.56 -6.61 -10.81
C GLU A 3 24.23 -6.17 -11.43
N ASN A 4 23.20 -6.06 -10.57
CA ASN A 4 21.87 -5.46 -10.75
C ASN A 4 20.63 -6.36 -10.53
N GLN A 5 20.67 -7.34 -9.63
CA GLN A 5 19.46 -7.64 -8.85
C GLN A 5 19.36 -6.62 -7.71
N LYS A 6 18.87 -5.41 -8.02
CA LYS A 6 18.35 -4.51 -6.99
C LYS A 6 17.30 -5.30 -6.20
N ASN A 7 17.64 -5.65 -4.97
CA ASN A 7 16.76 -6.30 -4.01
C ASN A 7 15.43 -5.55 -3.93
N ASN A 8 14.38 -6.07 -4.57
CA ASN A 8 12.99 -5.76 -4.23
C ASN A 8 12.65 -6.41 -2.87
N LYS A 9 13.43 -6.10 -1.83
CA LYS A 9 13.16 -6.60 -0.48
C LYS A 9 11.95 -5.84 0.04
N SER A 10 10.79 -6.51 0.00
CA SER A 10 9.63 -6.05 0.74
C SER A 10 9.98 -6.02 2.22
N GLU A 11 9.77 -4.87 2.87
CA GLU A 11 9.91 -4.75 4.32
C GLU A 11 8.73 -5.42 5.01
N ILE A 12 9.00 -6.10 6.13
CA ILE A 12 7.96 -6.74 6.94
C ILE A 12 7.34 -5.69 7.86
N ILE A 13 6.03 -5.49 7.75
CA ILE A 13 5.25 -4.58 8.58
C ILE A 13 4.24 -5.40 9.39
N SER A 14 4.15 -5.12 10.70
CA SER A 14 3.13 -5.71 11.58
C SER A 14 2.03 -4.69 11.86
N VAL A 15 0.77 -5.08 11.65
CA VAL A 15 -0.41 -4.23 11.87
C VAL A 15 -1.36 -4.93 12.84
N ARG A 16 -1.90 -4.18 13.79
CA ARG A 16 -2.94 -4.65 14.71
C ARG A 16 -4.32 -4.25 14.18
N LEU A 17 -5.21 -5.22 14.05
CA LEU A 17 -6.60 -5.02 13.65
C LEU A 17 -7.51 -5.60 14.75
N ASP A 18 -8.68 -4.99 14.95
CA ASP A 18 -9.71 -5.63 15.75
C ASP A 18 -10.23 -6.90 15.03
N THR A 19 -10.84 -7.79 15.81
CA THR A 19 -11.29 -9.10 15.33
C THR A 19 -12.25 -8.99 14.14
N LEU A 20 -13.23 -8.08 14.23
CA LEU A 20 -14.26 -7.93 13.20
C LEU A 20 -13.67 -7.42 11.89
N THR A 21 -12.76 -6.44 11.95
CA THR A 21 -12.08 -5.92 10.76
C THR A 21 -11.20 -6.99 10.12
N LYS A 22 -10.48 -7.79 10.93
CA LYS A 22 -9.66 -8.90 10.41
C LYS A 22 -10.51 -9.94 9.67
N GLU A 23 -11.66 -10.30 10.22
CA GLU A 23 -12.56 -11.29 9.60
C GLU A 23 -13.17 -10.79 8.30
N LYS A 24 -13.63 -9.53 8.26
CA LYS A 24 -14.12 -8.91 7.03
C LYS A 24 -13.04 -8.87 5.94
N LEU A 25 -11.81 -8.51 6.31
CA LEU A 25 -10.70 -8.49 5.36
C LEU A 25 -10.38 -9.90 4.83
N ALA A 26 -10.37 -10.91 5.70
CA ALA A 26 -10.14 -12.30 5.30
C ALA A 26 -11.20 -12.78 4.30
N TYR A 27 -12.48 -12.51 4.57
CA TYR A 27 -13.57 -12.84 3.67
C TYR A 27 -13.45 -12.17 2.30
N ILE A 28 -13.08 -10.88 2.25
CA ILE A 28 -12.83 -10.17 0.97
C ILE A 28 -11.67 -10.81 0.20
N CYS A 29 -10.60 -11.19 0.91
CA CYS A 29 -9.44 -11.85 0.28
C CYS A 29 -9.83 -13.19 -0.37
N GLU A 30 -10.71 -13.96 0.29
CA GLU A 30 -11.25 -15.21 -0.25
C GLU A 30 -12.09 -14.96 -1.52
N LEU A 31 -12.98 -13.97 -1.50
CA LEU A 31 -13.79 -13.60 -2.67
C LEU A 31 -12.95 -13.18 -3.88
N GLU A 32 -11.87 -12.44 -3.64
CA GLU A 32 -10.97 -11.97 -4.70
C GLU A 32 -9.88 -12.98 -5.09
N TYR A 33 -9.85 -14.17 -4.47
CA TYR A 33 -8.78 -15.16 -4.63
C TYR A 33 -7.38 -14.54 -4.45
N ARG A 34 -7.24 -13.65 -3.47
CA ARG A 34 -6.07 -12.78 -3.33
C ARG A 34 -5.41 -12.93 -1.96
N PRO A 35 -4.06 -12.98 -1.91
CA PRO A 35 -3.32 -12.91 -0.65
C PRO A 35 -3.62 -11.63 0.14
N MET A 36 -3.78 -11.77 1.46
CA MET A 36 -4.10 -10.65 2.37
C MET A 36 -3.10 -9.49 2.26
N ALA A 37 -1.81 -9.77 2.14
CA ALA A 37 -0.78 -8.74 1.98
C ALA A 37 -0.99 -7.89 0.71
N LEU A 38 -1.38 -8.52 -0.41
CA LEU A 38 -1.66 -7.79 -1.65
C LEU A 38 -2.94 -6.97 -1.56
N GLN A 39 -3.94 -7.47 -0.83
CA GLN A 39 -5.17 -6.72 -0.63
C GLN A 39 -4.95 -5.50 0.28
N ILE A 40 -4.20 -5.66 1.37
CA ILE A 40 -3.80 -4.54 2.25
C ILE A 40 -3.00 -3.51 1.44
N ARG A 41 -2.02 -3.96 0.64
CA ARG A 41 -1.24 -3.08 -0.22
C ARG A 41 -2.13 -2.25 -1.14
N LYS A 42 -3.09 -2.88 -1.84
CA LYS A 42 -4.03 -2.18 -2.72
C LYS A 42 -4.86 -1.15 -1.95
N ILE A 43 -5.42 -1.53 -0.80
CA ILE A 43 -6.21 -0.63 0.05
C ILE A 43 -5.40 0.61 0.45
N ILE A 44 -4.14 0.41 0.86
CA ILE A 44 -3.24 1.51 1.23
C ILE A 44 -2.90 2.38 0.01
N GLU A 45 -2.57 1.78 -1.14
CA GLU A 45 -2.28 2.52 -2.38
C GLU A 45 -3.48 3.37 -2.84
N ASP A 46 -4.68 2.80 -2.81
CA ASP A 46 -5.92 3.49 -3.20
C ASP A 46 -6.24 4.64 -2.23
N TYR A 47 -6.04 4.43 -0.92
CA TYR A 47 -6.21 5.49 0.08
C TYR A 47 -5.20 6.62 -0.12
N ILE A 48 -3.90 6.31 -0.32
CA ILE A 48 -2.85 7.30 -0.53
C ILE A 48 -3.15 8.14 -1.78
N LYS A 49 -3.47 7.51 -2.92
CA LYS A 49 -3.80 8.22 -4.15
C LYS A 49 -4.96 9.19 -3.97
N ASN A 50 -6.04 8.75 -3.31
CA ASN A 50 -7.18 9.61 -3.03
C ASN A 50 -6.79 10.77 -2.08
N TYR A 51 -5.95 10.51 -1.07
CA TYR A 51 -5.47 11.55 -0.17
C TYR A 51 -4.56 12.55 -0.90
N GLU A 52 -3.63 12.08 -1.72
CA GLU A 52 -2.76 12.93 -2.56
C GLU A 52 -3.57 13.89 -3.43
N GLN A 53 -4.63 13.38 -4.08
CA GLN A 53 -5.52 14.19 -4.93
C GLN A 53 -6.30 15.23 -4.11
N ASN A 54 -6.87 14.84 -2.97
CA ASN A 54 -7.69 15.74 -2.15
C ASN A 54 -6.88 16.84 -1.45
N PHE A 55 -5.58 16.60 -1.19
CA PHE A 55 -4.71 17.52 -0.46
C PHE A 55 -3.57 18.09 -1.31
N ASN A 56 -3.56 17.83 -2.62
CA ASN A 56 -2.57 18.30 -3.57
C ASN A 56 -1.12 18.00 -3.15
N LEU A 57 -0.88 16.82 -2.55
CA LEU A 57 0.40 16.49 -1.92
C LEU A 57 1.55 16.38 -2.92
N THR A 58 1.27 15.93 -4.15
CA THR A 58 2.29 15.77 -5.20
C THR A 58 2.93 17.09 -5.62
N ASN A 59 2.32 18.23 -5.29
CA ASN A 59 2.84 19.57 -5.52
C ASN A 59 3.62 20.13 -4.31
N ARG A 60 3.72 19.39 -3.20
CA ARG A 60 4.47 19.82 -2.03
C ARG A 60 5.91 19.27 -2.07
N GLU A 61 6.89 20.16 -1.97
CA GLU A 61 8.31 19.81 -2.03
C GLU A 61 8.77 18.86 -0.90
N ASP A 62 8.06 18.84 0.24
CA ASP A 62 8.34 17.98 1.38
C ASP A 62 7.75 16.56 1.25
N TYR A 63 6.95 16.30 0.21
CA TYR A 63 6.29 15.01 0.03
C TYR A 63 7.21 14.00 -0.66
N PRO A 64 7.34 12.75 -0.15
CA PRO A 64 8.18 11.74 -0.78
C PRO A 64 7.82 11.40 -2.24
N GLY A 65 6.56 11.64 -2.63
CA GLY A 65 6.06 11.50 -4.00
C GLY A 65 5.95 12.82 -4.75
N TYR A 66 6.69 13.86 -4.35
CA TYR A 66 6.70 15.15 -5.04
C TYR A 66 7.08 14.97 -6.51
N PHE A 67 6.19 15.42 -7.40
CA PHE A 67 6.42 15.41 -8.83
C PHE A 67 5.85 16.69 -9.42
N PRO A 68 6.68 17.74 -9.56
CA PRO A 68 6.25 18.93 -10.26
C PRO A 68 6.15 18.53 -11.74
N TRP A 69 4.92 18.53 -12.25
CA TRP A 69 4.54 18.39 -13.68
C TRP A 69 4.43 16.98 -14.23
#